data_AF-A0A444Z2A9-F1
#
_entry.id   AF-A0A444Z2A9-F1
#
_cell.length_a   1.000
_cell.length_b   1.000
_cell.length_c   1.000
_cell.angle_alpha   90.00
_cell.angle_beta   90.00
_cell.angle_gamma   90.00
#
_symmetry.space_group_name_H-M   'P 1'
#
loop_
_entity.id
_entity.type
_entity.pdbx_description
1 polymer ?
#
loop_
_entity_poly.entity_id
_entity_poly.type
_entity_poly.pdbx_seq_one_letter_code
_entity_poly.pdbx_strand_id
1 'polypeptide(L)'
;MAGPQTWWWTWESTLAVVEMPCMHAILAIQDKNGKRTEEYCHEWLTMEAYKRTYCFNVNPMKGQDLWEKTSSPAPVPPPIKPKPDRPTKKRRKDKGE
;
A
#
# COMPACT_ATOMS: atom_id res chain seq x y z
N MET A 1 -29.55 -26.78 -10.81
CA MET A 1 -29.79 -25.57 -9.99
C MET A 1 -28.48 -24.80 -9.92
N ALA A 2 -28.32 -23.82 -10.81
CA ALA A 2 -27.14 -22.97 -10.87
C ALA A 2 -27.26 -21.90 -9.79
N GLY A 3 -26.40 -21.96 -8.77
CA GLY A 3 -26.25 -20.88 -7.80
C GLY A 3 -25.54 -19.69 -8.46
N PRO A 4 -25.97 -18.44 -8.21
CA PRO A 4 -25.44 -17.28 -8.91
C PRO A 4 -23.99 -16.97 -8.54
N GLN A 5 -23.22 -16.73 -9.59
CA GLN A 5 -21.82 -16.33 -9.67
C GLN A 5 -21.61 -14.90 -9.11
N THR A 6 -21.62 -14.70 -7.80
CA THR A 6 -21.41 -13.36 -7.18
C THR A 6 -20.09 -13.20 -6.44
N TRP A 7 -19.03 -13.89 -6.87
CA TRP A 7 -17.68 -13.66 -6.32
C TRP A 7 -16.86 -12.59 -7.07
N TRP A 8 -17.45 -11.85 -8.01
CA TRP A 8 -16.73 -10.89 -8.87
C TRP A 8 -16.79 -9.42 -8.43
N TRP A 9 -17.50 -9.05 -7.34
CA TRP A 9 -17.71 -7.64 -6.98
C TRP A 9 -16.86 -7.10 -5.81
N THR A 10 -15.77 -7.77 -5.38
CA THR A 10 -14.92 -7.26 -4.29
C THR A 10 -13.44 -7.07 -4.64
N TRP A 11 -13.03 -7.27 -5.91
CA TRP A 11 -11.64 -7.05 -6.33
C TRP A 11 -11.42 -5.78 -7.16
N GLU A 12 -12.46 -5.14 -7.69
CA GLU A 12 -12.29 -3.88 -8.45
C GLU A 12 -12.05 -2.64 -7.56
N SER A 13 -12.17 -2.75 -6.24
CA SER A 13 -11.89 -1.63 -5.33
C SER A 13 -10.41 -1.48 -4.93
N THR A 14 -9.50 -2.32 -5.45
CA THR A 14 -8.06 -2.22 -5.14
C THR A 14 -7.23 -1.48 -6.20
N LEU A 15 -7.86 -0.97 -7.27
CA LEU A 15 -7.19 -0.23 -8.35
C LEU A 15 -7.32 1.30 -8.22
N ALA A 16 -7.77 1.84 -7.07
CA ALA A 16 -7.79 3.29 -6.83
C ALA A 16 -6.43 3.87 -6.39
N VAL A 17 -5.31 3.26 -6.78
CA VAL A 17 -3.95 3.84 -6.64
C VAL A 17 -3.55 4.64 -7.90
N VAL A 18 -4.50 4.89 -8.82
CA VAL A 18 -4.27 5.53 -10.12
C VAL A 18 -4.38 7.06 -10.08
N GLU A 19 -4.78 7.63 -8.95
CA GLU A 19 -5.10 9.07 -8.79
C GLU A 19 -3.88 9.96 -8.48
N MET A 20 -2.65 9.47 -8.68
CA MET A 20 -1.41 10.23 -8.43
C MET A 20 -0.65 10.43 -9.75
N PRO A 21 -0.42 11.69 -10.20
CA PRO A 21 0.32 11.93 -11.43
C PRO A 21 1.76 11.42 -11.31
N CYS A 22 2.24 10.71 -12.33
CA CYS A 22 3.65 10.33 -12.40
C CYS A 22 4.54 11.56 -12.62
N MET A 23 5.84 11.46 -12.34
CA MET A 23 6.79 12.57 -12.52
C MET A 23 6.74 13.21 -13.91
N HIS A 24 6.50 12.41 -14.97
CA HIS A 24 6.36 12.92 -16.33
C HIS A 24 5.07 13.73 -16.52
N ALA A 25 3.96 13.31 -15.92
CA ALA A 25 2.70 14.04 -15.94
C ALA A 25 2.82 15.37 -15.18
N ILE A 26 3.50 15.36 -14.03
CA ILE A 26 3.77 16.57 -13.23
C ILE A 26 4.54 17.60 -14.07
N LEU A 27 5.64 17.18 -14.70
CA LEU A 27 6.45 18.05 -15.54
C LEU A 27 5.65 18.58 -16.74
N ALA A 28 4.89 17.73 -17.42
CA ALA A 28 4.07 18.16 -18.56
C ALA A 28 2.97 19.17 -18.16
N ILE A 29 2.36 19.00 -16.98
CA ILE A 29 1.36 19.92 -16.43
C ILE A 29 2.00 21.28 -16.12
N GLN A 30 3.16 21.28 -15.47
CA GLN A 30 3.89 22.50 -15.11
C GLN A 30 4.35 23.27 -16.35
N ASP A 31 4.85 22.55 -17.35
CA ASP A 31 5.36 23.14 -18.60
C ASP A 31 4.24 23.70 -19.49
N LYS A 32 3.13 22.97 -19.65
CA LYS A 32 2.09 23.31 -20.64
C LYS A 32 0.89 24.07 -20.10
N ASN A 33 0.51 23.81 -18.85
CA ASN A 33 -0.76 24.31 -18.32
C ASN A 33 -0.59 25.43 -17.29
N GLY A 34 0.62 25.60 -16.72
CA GLY A 34 0.91 26.60 -15.69
C GLY A 34 0.10 26.46 -14.39
N LYS A 35 -0.75 25.43 -14.31
CA LYS A 35 -1.59 25.12 -13.16
C LYS A 35 -0.81 24.34 -12.11
N ARG A 36 -1.32 24.38 -10.89
CA ARG A 36 -0.77 23.62 -9.77
C ARG A 36 -1.01 22.13 -9.97
N THR A 37 0.02 21.33 -9.72
CA THR A 37 -0.03 19.87 -9.84
C THR A 37 -1.09 19.28 -8.90
N GLU A 38 -1.32 19.94 -7.77
CA GLU A 38 -2.29 19.58 -6.75
C GLU A 38 -3.74 19.59 -7.27
N GLU A 39 -4.04 20.37 -8.31
CA GLU A 39 -5.37 20.42 -8.94
C GLU A 39 -5.71 19.15 -9.73
N TYR A 40 -4.70 18.31 -10.04
CA TYR A 40 -4.84 17.05 -10.75
C TYR A 40 -4.82 15.84 -9.82
N CYS A 41 -4.53 16.05 -8.54
CA CYS A 41 -4.60 15.00 -7.53
C CYS A 41 -6.04 14.87 -7.05
N HIS A 42 -6.48 13.65 -6.81
CA HIS A 42 -7.80 13.41 -6.24
C HIS A 42 -7.94 13.97 -4.83
N GLU A 43 -9.17 14.32 -4.43
CA GLU A 43 -9.46 15.02 -3.17
C GLU A 43 -8.90 14.28 -1.94
N TRP A 44 -8.86 12.94 -1.97
CA TRP A 44 -8.29 12.12 -0.89
C TRP A 44 -6.79 12.36 -0.60
N LEU A 45 -6.04 12.91 -1.55
CA LEU A 45 -4.62 13.22 -1.41
C LEU A 45 -4.38 14.65 -0.92
N THR A 46 -5.43 15.38 -0.56
CA THR A 46 -5.31 16.72 0.00
C THR A 46 -4.93 16.67 1.48
N MET A 47 -4.25 17.72 1.95
CA MET A 47 -3.96 17.90 3.37
C MET A 47 -5.23 17.97 4.23
N GLU A 48 -6.35 18.43 3.65
CA GLU A 48 -7.63 18.45 4.33
C GLU A 48 -8.19 17.05 4.55
N ALA A 49 -8.12 16.17 3.54
CA ALA A 49 -8.51 14.78 3.67
C ALA A 49 -7.66 14.07 4.73
N TYR A 50 -6.34 14.29 4.72
CA TYR A 50 -5.44 13.76 5.75
C TYR A 50 -5.86 14.21 7.16
N LYS A 51 -6.10 15.52 7.35
CA LYS A 51 -6.54 16.07 8.64
C LYS A 51 -7.90 15.52 9.07
N ARG A 52 -8.83 15.32 8.12
CA ARG A 52 -10.15 14.72 8.40
C ARG A 52 -10.00 13.26 8.86
N THR A 53 -9.18 12.47 8.17
CA THR A 53 -8.94 11.05 8.51
C THR A 53 -8.30 10.87 9.89
N TYR A 54 -7.33 11.71 10.22
CA TYR A 54 -6.60 11.66 11.49
C TYR A 54 -7.05 12.73 12.50
N CYS A 55 -8.26 13.27 12.33
CA CYS A 55 -8.81 14.28 13.24
C CYS A 55 -8.98 13.72 14.65
N PHE A 56 -9.27 12.43 14.74
CA PHE A 56 -9.42 11.72 16.00
C PHE A 56 -8.10 11.04 16.38
N ASN A 57 -7.70 11.21 17.63
CA ASN A 57 -6.55 10.50 18.18
C ASN A 57 -6.86 8.99 18.19
N VAL A 58 -6.08 8.22 17.43
CA VAL A 58 -5.98 6.78 17.64
C VAL A 58 -5.26 6.59 18.96
N ASN A 59 -6.01 6.28 20.02
CA ASN A 59 -5.42 6.01 21.32
C ASN A 59 -4.44 4.85 21.17
N PRO A 60 -3.18 5.01 21.61
CA PRO A 60 -2.25 3.89 21.61
C PRO A 60 -2.86 2.78 22.46
N MET A 61 -2.86 1.56 21.92
CA MET A 61 -3.20 0.40 22.73
C MET A 61 -2.20 0.36 23.88
N LYS A 62 -2.71 0.20 25.10
CA LYS A 62 -1.87 0.06 26.29
C LYS A 62 -0.86 -1.07 26.07
N GLY A 63 0.30 -1.03 26.73
CA GLY A 63 1.30 -2.10 26.60
C GLY A 63 0.69 -3.49 26.83
N GLN A 64 1.31 -4.52 26.27
CA GLN A 64 0.80 -5.90 26.34
C GLN A 64 0.53 -6.36 27.79
N ASP A 65 1.29 -5.83 28.75
CA ASP A 65 1.12 -6.07 30.20
C ASP A 65 -0.24 -5.62 30.76
N LEU A 66 -0.89 -4.66 30.09
CA LEU A 66 -2.16 -4.06 30.47
C LEU A 66 -3.35 -4.64 29.68
N TRP A 67 -3.12 -5.63 28.82
CA TRP A 67 -4.19 -6.31 28.08
C TRP A 67 -4.94 -7.28 28.99
N GLU A 68 -6.25 -7.38 28.79
CA GLU A 68 -7.05 -8.38 29.50
C GLU A 68 -6.57 -9.79 29.11
N LYS A 69 -6.25 -10.61 30.12
CA LYS A 69 -5.86 -11.99 29.89
C LYS A 69 -7.08 -12.77 29.41
N THR A 70 -7.10 -13.10 28.12
CA THR A 70 -8.13 -13.97 27.56
C THR A 70 -7.84 -15.42 27.90
N SER A 71 -8.88 -16.21 28.22
CA SER A 71 -8.75 -17.66 28.44
C SER A 71 -8.52 -18.45 27.14
N SER A 72 -8.57 -17.79 26.00
CA SER A 72 -8.34 -18.40 24.70
C SER A 72 -6.87 -18.78 24.52
N PRO A 73 -6.58 -19.92 23.87
CA PRO A 73 -5.21 -20.29 23.54
C PRO A 73 -4.57 -19.22 22.65
N ALA A 74 -3.27 -18.99 22.83
CA ALA A 74 -2.51 -18.08 22.00
C ALA A 74 -2.56 -18.54 20.51
N PRO A 75 -2.64 -17.60 19.55
CA PRO A 75 -2.56 -17.94 18.14
C PRO A 75 -1.23 -18.66 17.86
N VAL A 76 -1.28 -19.77 17.13
CA VAL A 76 -0.06 -20.44 16.68
C VAL A 76 0.61 -19.56 15.63
N PRO A 77 1.90 -19.20 15.79
CA PRO A 77 2.59 -18.39 14.80
C PRO A 77 2.61 -19.11 13.44
N PRO A 78 2.47 -18.39 12.32
CA PRO A 78 2.58 -19.01 11.01
C PRO A 78 3.97 -19.66 10.85
N PRO A 79 4.07 -20.79 10.13
CA PRO A 79 5.35 -21.41 9.85
C PRO A 79 6.28 -20.43 9.13
N ILE A 80 7.44 -20.16 9.71
CA ILE A 80 8.46 -19.31 9.09
C ILE A 80 9.03 -20.10 7.91
N LYS A 81 8.69 -19.70 6.68
CA LYS A 81 9.34 -20.22 5.49
C LYS A 81 10.66 -19.46 5.29
N PRO A 82 11.83 -20.14 5.29
CA PRO A 82 13.06 -19.46 4.91
C PRO A 82 12.89 -18.88 3.52
N LYS A 83 13.31 -17.62 3.34
CA LYS A 83 13.28 -16.99 2.02
C LYS A 83 14.23 -17.79 1.11
N PRO A 84 13.84 -18.07 -0.14
CA PRO A 84 14.78 -18.60 -1.12
C PRO A 84 15.97 -17.64 -1.17
N ASP A 85 17.17 -18.20 -1.05
CA ASP A 85 18.38 -17.40 -1.10
C ASP A 85 18.45 -16.67 -2.44
N ARG A 86 18.99 -15.45 -2.42
CA ARG A 86 19.09 -14.63 -3.63
C ARG A 86 19.96 -15.38 -4.64
N PRO A 87 19.46 -15.75 -5.83
CA PRO A 87 20.29 -16.37 -6.85
C PRO A 87 21.46 -15.44 -7.17
N THR A 88 22.68 -15.89 -6.88
CA THR A 88 23.88 -15.12 -7.16
C THR A 88 24.07 -15.11 -8.67
N LYS A 89 23.81 -13.97 -9.32
CA LYS A 89 24.06 -13.82 -10.75
C LYS A 89 25.56 -13.91 -10.99
N LYS A 90 26.04 -15.04 -11.50
CA LYS A 90 27.44 -15.16 -11.93
C LYS A 90 27.68 -14.15 -13.05
N ARG A 91 28.47 -13.11 -12.77
CA ARG A 91 28.94 -12.17 -13.78
C ARG A 91 29.85 -12.96 -14.72
N ARG A 92 29.60 -12.90 -16.04
CA ARG A 92 30.56 -13.43 -17.02
C ARG A 92 31.87 -12.66 -16.80
N LYS A 93 32.98 -13.38 -16.63
CA LYS A 93 34.31 -12.76 -16.73
C LYS A 93 34.44 -12.25 -18.17
N ASP A 94 34.77 -10.98 -18.32
CA ASP A 94 35.26 -10.47 -19.59
C ASP A 94 36.47 -11.31 -20.00
N LYS A 95 36.57 -11.69 -21.27
CA LYS A 95 37.80 -12.30 -21.78
C LYS A 95 38.85 -11.20 -21.70
N GLY A 96 39.76 -11.32 -20.74
CA GLY A 96 40.96 -10.51 -20.73
C GLY A 96 41.73 -10.77 -22.00
N GLU A 97 42.05 -9.67 -22.68
CA GLU A 97 42.97 -9.50 -23.82
C GLU A 97 42.68 -10.30 -25.11
#